data_AF-A0A091SAX4-F1
#
_entry.id   AF-A0A091SAX4-F1
#
_cell.length_a   1.000
_cell.length_b   1.000
_cell.length_c   1.000
_cell.angle_alpha   90.00
_cell.angle_beta   90.00
_cell.angle_gamma   90.00
#
_symmetry.space_group_name_H-M   'P 1'
#
loop_
_entity.id
_entity.type
_entity.pdbx_description
1 polymer ?
#
loop_
_entity_poly.entity_id
_entity_poly.type
_entity_poly.pdbx_seq_one_letter_code
_entity_poly.pdbx_strand_id
1 'polypeptide(L)'
;QEAITKRFGVPGSQLRVYLHYQPSYYHLHVHFTALGYDAPGSAVERAHLLADVIDNLELDPAFYRKRALTFTLRADEPLWKKFQE
;
A
#
# COMPACT_ATOMS: atom_id res chain seq x y z
N GLN A 1 -7.97 -13.12 3.56
CA GLN A 1 -8.37 -12.76 4.94
C GLN A 1 -8.75 -14.00 5.76
N GLU A 2 -9.39 -15.01 5.17
CA GLU A 2 -9.79 -16.27 5.82
C GLU A 2 -8.71 -16.94 6.69
N ALA A 3 -7.46 -17.02 6.24
CA ALA A 3 -6.36 -17.61 7.01
C ALA A 3 -6.11 -16.88 8.35
N ILE A 4 -6.21 -15.54 8.35
CA ILE A 4 -6.05 -14.73 9.56
C ILE A 4 -7.24 -14.94 10.50
N THR A 5 -8.46 -14.93 9.97
CA THR A 5 -9.67 -15.21 10.74
C THR A 5 -9.60 -16.59 11.41
N LYS A 6 -9.23 -17.62 10.65
CA LYS A 6 -9.12 -19.00 11.15
C LYS A 6 -8.03 -19.15 12.21
N ARG A 7 -6.89 -18.47 12.05
CA ARG A 7 -5.75 -18.63 12.96
C ARG A 7 -5.83 -17.78 14.21
N PHE A 8 -6.39 -16.57 14.11
CA PHE A 8 -6.32 -15.54 15.15
C PHE A 8 -7.68 -15.02 15.62
N GLY A 9 -8.80 -15.45 15.00
CA GLY A 9 -10.14 -14.99 15.35
C GLY A 9 -10.45 -13.53 14.95
N VAL A 10 -9.54 -12.86 14.24
CA VAL A 10 -9.72 -11.47 13.80
C VAL A 10 -10.56 -11.45 12.52
N PRO A 11 -11.74 -10.82 12.52
CA PRO A 11 -12.57 -10.72 11.32
C PRO A 11 -11.91 -9.81 10.28
N GLY A 12 -12.23 -10.02 9.00
CA GLY A 12 -11.70 -9.22 7.89
C GLY A 12 -11.98 -7.71 8.02
N SER A 13 -13.12 -7.36 8.62
CA SER A 13 -13.52 -5.97 8.91
C SER A 13 -12.63 -5.27 9.94
N GLN A 14 -11.80 -6.01 10.68
CA GLN A 14 -10.82 -5.47 11.62
C GLN A 14 -9.39 -5.52 11.07
N LEU A 15 -9.22 -5.73 9.75
CA LEU A 15 -7.94 -5.70 9.09
C LEU A 15 -7.82 -4.52 8.13
N ARG A 16 -6.72 -3.77 8.24
CA ARG A 16 -6.25 -2.89 7.18
C ARG A 16 -5.29 -3.70 6.31
N VAL A 17 -5.64 -3.89 5.04
CA VAL A 17 -4.88 -4.68 4.05
C VAL A 17 -4.45 -3.80 2.90
N TYR A 18 -3.14 -3.63 2.70
CA TYR A 18 -2.60 -2.59 1.83
C TYR A 18 -1.21 -2.92 1.26
N LEU A 19 -0.81 -2.19 0.23
CA LEU A 19 0.54 -2.20 -0.36
C LEU A 19 1.24 -0.88 -0.06
N HIS A 20 2.57 -0.88 -0.06
CA HIS A 20 3.37 0.34 0.00
C HIS A 20 3.74 0.85 -1.39
N TYR A 21 3.70 2.18 -1.56
CA TYR A 21 4.37 2.89 -2.63
C TYR A 21 5.12 4.12 -2.07
N GLN A 22 6.45 4.21 -2.18
CA GLN A 22 7.37 3.18 -2.66
C GLN A 22 7.49 2.00 -1.66
N PRO A 23 7.64 0.76 -2.14
CA PRO A 23 7.89 -0.39 -1.28
C PRO A 23 9.30 -0.34 -0.70
N SER A 24 9.52 -0.97 0.45
CA SER A 24 10.87 -1.10 1.02
C SER A 24 11.76 -2.06 0.22
N TYR A 25 11.16 -2.98 -0.56
CA TYR A 25 11.86 -3.91 -1.45
C TYR A 25 10.99 -4.22 -2.68
N TYR A 26 11.63 -4.39 -3.84
CA TYR A 26 10.97 -4.54 -5.14
C TYR A 26 10.58 -6.00 -5.45
N HIS A 27 9.81 -6.59 -4.54
CA HIS A 27 9.05 -7.82 -4.78
C HIS A 27 7.66 -7.59 -4.20
N LEU A 28 6.60 -7.84 -4.98
CA LEU A 28 5.23 -7.51 -4.58
C LEU A 28 4.89 -8.18 -3.24
N HIS A 29 4.46 -7.37 -2.28
CA HIS A 29 4.04 -7.84 -0.96
C HIS A 29 2.87 -7.00 -0.45
N VAL A 30 2.07 -7.62 0.42
CA VAL A 30 0.87 -7.02 1.00
C VAL A 30 1.00 -7.04 2.51
N HIS A 31 0.69 -5.90 3.13
CA HIS A 31 0.62 -5.73 4.57
C HIS A 31 -0.78 -6.11 5.05
N PHE A 32 -0.85 -6.92 6.10
CA PHE A 32 -2.06 -7.19 6.87
C PHE A 32 -1.82 -6.70 8.30
N THR A 33 -2.60 -5.71 8.73
CA THR A 33 -2.47 -5.09 10.06
C THR A 33 -3.82 -5.00 10.74
N ALA A 34 -3.87 -5.05 12.06
CA ALA A 34 -5.09 -4.78 12.80
C ALA A 34 -5.54 -3.33 12.58
N LEU A 35 -6.84 -3.10 12.36
CA LEU A 35 -7.37 -1.78 12.06
C LEU A 35 -7.11 -0.76 13.19
N GLY A 36 -7.14 -1.22 14.45
CA GLY A 36 -6.84 -0.40 15.63
C GLY A 36 -5.36 -0.16 15.88
N TYR A 37 -4.46 -0.70 15.05
CA TYR A 37 -3.02 -0.46 15.16
C TYR A 37 -2.59 0.61 14.14
N ASP A 38 -1.93 1.65 14.65
CA ASP A 38 -1.33 2.68 13.81
C ASP A 38 0.05 2.22 13.31
N ALA A 39 0.03 1.34 12.31
CA ALA A 39 1.24 0.76 11.75
C ALA A 39 2.04 1.82 10.97
N PRO A 40 3.38 1.91 11.17
CA PRO A 40 4.24 2.74 10.33
C PRO A 40 4.06 2.43 8.85
N GLY A 41 3.83 3.45 8.03
CA GLY A 41 3.60 3.30 6.59
C GLY A 41 2.15 2.96 6.20
N SER A 42 1.21 2.93 7.15
CA SER A 42 -0.22 2.71 6.85
C SER A 42 -1.00 3.97 6.47
N ALA A 43 -0.34 5.13 6.46
CA ALA A 43 -0.90 6.41 6.09
C ALA A 43 -0.97 6.62 4.56
N VAL A 44 -1.83 7.56 4.13
CA VAL A 44 -2.27 7.73 2.73
C VAL A 44 -1.14 8.07 1.74
N GLU A 45 -0.08 8.71 2.22
CA GLU A 45 1.10 9.06 1.43
C GLU A 45 2.00 7.86 1.09
N ARG A 46 1.64 6.65 1.57
CA ARG A 46 2.39 5.41 1.29
C ARG A 46 1.51 4.19 1.07
N ALA A 47 0.41 4.06 1.82
CA ALA A 47 -0.45 2.89 1.80
C ALA A 47 -1.54 2.98 0.72
N HIS A 48 -1.65 1.93 -0.09
CA HIS A 48 -2.73 1.73 -1.05
C HIS A 48 -3.54 0.49 -0.65
N LEU A 49 -4.83 0.65 -0.32
CA LEU A 49 -5.67 -0.49 0.07
C LEU A 49 -5.73 -1.53 -1.05
N LEU A 50 -5.60 -2.82 -0.68
CA LEU A 50 -5.59 -3.90 -1.67
C LEU A 50 -6.92 -3.99 -2.43
N ALA A 51 -8.05 -3.74 -1.75
CA ALA A 51 -9.37 -3.72 -2.38
C ALA A 51 -9.43 -2.64 -3.48
N ASP A 52 -9.08 -1.40 -3.15
CA ASP A 52 -9.02 -0.30 -4.12
C ASP A 52 -8.04 -0.60 -5.27
N VAL A 53 -6.93 -1.29 -5.00
CA VAL A 53 -5.97 -1.70 -6.04
C VAL A 53 -6.57 -2.69 -7.02
N ILE A 54 -7.36 -3.65 -6.54
CA ILE A 54 -8.10 -4.59 -7.37
C ILE A 54 -9.15 -3.83 -8.19
N ASP A 55 -9.99 -3.03 -7.54
CA ASP A 55 -11.05 -2.25 -8.21
C ASP A 55 -10.48 -1.32 -9.29
N ASN A 56 -9.36 -0.64 -9.01
CA ASN A 56 -8.68 0.22 -9.97
C ASN A 56 -8.20 -0.55 -11.22
N LEU A 57 -7.73 -1.80 -11.06
CA LEU A 57 -7.28 -2.64 -12.17
C LEU A 57 -8.45 -3.24 -12.96
N GLU A 58 -9.56 -3.54 -12.29
CA GLU A 58 -10.81 -3.97 -12.93
C GLU A 58 -11.42 -2.85 -13.78
N LEU A 59 -11.31 -1.60 -13.32
CA LEU A 59 -11.74 -0.41 -14.06
C LEU A 59 -10.84 -0.08 -15.25
N ASP A 60 -9.51 -0.11 -15.08
CA ASP A 60 -8.54 0.10 -16.15
C ASP A 60 -7.29 -0.79 -15.95
N PRO A 61 -7.05 -1.79 -16.81
CA PRO A 61 -5.84 -2.63 -16.78
C PRO A 61 -4.51 -1.86 -16.94
N ALA A 62 -4.55 -0.58 -17.30
CA ALA A 62 -3.41 0.32 -17.37
C ALA A 62 -3.44 1.45 -16.31
N PHE A 63 -4.32 1.39 -15.32
CA PHE A 63 -4.52 2.42 -14.30
C PHE A 63 -3.20 2.87 -13.65
N TYR A 64 -2.46 1.92 -13.04
CA TYR A 64 -1.19 2.18 -12.35
C TYR A 64 -0.02 2.50 -13.28
N ARG A 65 -0.20 2.38 -14.60
CA ARG A 65 0.78 2.83 -15.60
C ARG A 65 0.56 4.30 -16.01
N LYS A 66 -0.67 4.80 -15.94
CA LYS A 66 -1.05 6.15 -16.40
C LYS A 66 -1.19 7.16 -15.27
N ARG A 67 -1.62 6.72 -14.09
CA ARG A 67 -1.92 7.61 -12.96
C ARG A 67 -0.64 8.05 -12.27
N ALA A 68 -0.57 9.33 -11.89
CA ALA A 68 0.43 9.81 -10.94
C ALA A 68 0.20 9.23 -9.54
N LEU A 69 1.24 8.64 -8.96
CA LEU A 69 1.23 8.11 -7.60
C LEU A 69 2.02 9.06 -6.70
N THR A 70 1.37 9.55 -5.65
CA THR A 70 1.99 10.42 -4.63
C THR A 70 2.72 9.56 -3.61
N PHE A 71 3.95 9.95 -3.25
CA PHE A 71 4.74 9.31 -2.20
C PHE A 71 5.72 10.30 -1.58
N THR A 72 6.27 9.95 -0.42
CA THR A 72 7.31 10.72 0.26
C THR A 72 8.70 10.14 -0.01
N LEU A 73 9.70 11.03 -0.02
CA LEU A 73 11.12 10.68 -0.06
C LEU A 73 11.85 11.49 1.00
N ARG A 74 12.99 10.98 1.47
CA ARG A 74 13.90 11.77 2.30
C ARG A 74 14.61 12.80 1.44
N ALA A 75 14.84 14.00 1.98
CA ALA A 75 15.44 15.11 1.25
C ALA A 75 16.87 14.83 0.76
N ASP A 76 17.57 13.89 1.40
CA ASP A 76 18.93 13.47 1.05
C ASP A 76 18.98 12.32 0.03
N GLU A 77 17.82 11.76 -0.39
CA GLU A 77 17.80 10.63 -1.33
C GLU A 77 18.12 11.07 -2.77
N PRO A 78 18.96 10.32 -3.51
CA PRO A 78 19.24 10.63 -4.92
C PRO A 78 18.00 10.70 -5.81
N LEU A 79 16.97 9.88 -5.50
CA LEU A 79 15.72 9.89 -6.24
C LEU A 79 14.96 11.21 -6.08
N TRP A 80 15.00 11.82 -4.90
CA TRP A 80 14.36 13.12 -4.65
C TRP A 80 14.95 14.19 -5.56
N LYS A 81 16.28 14.27 -5.66
CA LYS A 81 16.97 15.22 -6.54
C LYS A 81 16.55 15.06 -8.00
N LYS A 82 16.39 13.82 -8.48
CA LYS A 82 15.94 13.56 -9.86
C LYS A 82 14.52 14.04 -10.15
N PHE A 83 13.65 14.13 -9.15
CA PHE A 83 12.29 14.67 -9.32
C PHE A 83 12.21 16.20 -9.23
N GLN A 84 13.30 16.88 -8.86
CA GLN A 84 13.36 18.35 -8.78
C GLN A 84 13.90 19.02 -10.06
N GLU A 85 14.42 18.23 -11.01
CA GLU A 85 14.92 18.68 -12.32
C GLU A 85 13.75 18.97 -13.30
#